data_AF-A0A848KDJ4-F1
#
_entry.id   AF-A0A848KDJ4-F1
#
_cell.length_a   1.000
_cell.length_b   1.000
_cell.length_c   1.000
_cell.angle_alpha   90.00
_cell.angle_beta   90.00
_cell.angle_gamma   90.00
#
_symmetry.space_group_name_H-M   'P 1'
#
loop_
_entity.id
_entity.type
_entity.pdbx_description
1 polymer ?
#
loop_
_entity_poly.entity_id
_entity_poly.type
_entity_poly.pdbx_seq_one_letter_code
_entity_poly.pdbx_strand_id
1 'polypeptide(L)'
;MRHEARGVGLAPLEVVVESVEGRTLSVSWSATPPGSHKPYEYARIFVVALDSQVRTYIDIVDGRHATSLSVSDTLGAGDYAVEVDAYGSASWGDGRLEGRGRSAPFTL
;
A
#
# COMPACT_ATOMS: atom_id res chain seq x y z
N MET A 1 -25.83 19.68 18.47
CA MET A 1 -25.70 18.31 17.94
C MET A 1 -24.32 18.18 17.31
N ARG A 2 -23.36 17.60 18.03
CA ARG A 2 -22.02 17.29 17.49
C ARG A 2 -22.13 15.90 16.87
N HIS A 3 -21.94 15.82 15.55
CA HIS A 3 -21.76 14.54 14.88
C HIS A 3 -20.43 13.96 15.37
N GLU A 4 -20.50 13.02 16.31
CA GLU A 4 -19.39 12.15 16.63
C GLU A 4 -19.10 11.32 15.38
N ALA A 5 -18.06 11.71 14.65
CA ALA A 5 -17.48 10.90 13.59
C ALA A 5 -17.01 9.59 14.24
N ARG A 6 -17.83 8.54 14.15
CA ARG A 6 -17.43 7.18 14.52
C ARG A 6 -16.18 6.83 13.72
N GLY A 7 -15.04 6.89 14.39
CA GLY A 7 -13.75 6.44 13.89
C GLY A 7 -13.82 4.94 13.64
N VAL A 8 -14.23 4.56 12.43
CA VAL A 8 -13.84 3.26 11.88
C VAL A 8 -12.36 3.41 11.55
N GLY A 9 -11.51 2.88 12.42
CA GLY A 9 -10.06 2.85 12.23
C GLY A 9 -9.69 2.13 10.93
N LEU A 10 -8.53 2.48 10.38
CA LEU A 10 -8.00 1.82 9.19
C LEU A 10 -7.82 0.32 9.46
N ALA A 11 -8.31 -0.53 8.56
CA ALA A 11 -8.06 -1.95 8.60
C ALA A 11 -6.56 -2.20 8.36
N PRO A 12 -5.89 -2.99 9.22
CA PRO A 12 -4.50 -3.35 8.96
C PRO A 12 -4.42 -4.26 7.73
N LEU A 13 -3.46 -3.98 6.86
CA LEU A 13 -3.07 -4.86 5.76
C LEU A 13 -1.75 -5.53 6.09
N GLU A 14 -1.68 -6.83 5.82
CA GLU A 14 -0.41 -7.53 5.67
C GLU A 14 0.11 -7.26 4.27
N VAL A 15 1.31 -6.69 4.14
CA VAL A 15 1.94 -6.37 2.86
C VAL A 15 3.22 -7.18 2.75
N VAL A 16 3.39 -7.89 1.63
CA VAL A 16 4.52 -8.77 1.39
C VAL A 16 5.22 -8.33 0.10
N VAL A 17 6.53 -8.13 0.17
CA VAL A 17 7.38 -8.04 -1.00
C VAL A 17 7.83 -9.45 -1.34
N GLU A 18 7.31 -10.01 -2.42
CA GLU A 18 7.54 -11.40 -2.82
C GLU A 18 8.89 -11.57 -3.50
N SER A 19 9.30 -10.60 -4.32
CA SER A 19 10.61 -10.58 -4.96
C SER A 19 11.10 -9.17 -5.26
N VAL A 20 12.43 -9.03 -5.32
CA VAL A 20 13.14 -7.84 -5.76
C VAL A 20 14.15 -8.29 -6.83
N GLU A 21 13.90 -7.91 -8.08
CA GLU A 21 14.73 -8.31 -9.22
C GLU A 21 15.19 -7.06 -9.98
N GLY A 22 16.41 -6.62 -9.69
CA GLY A 22 16.94 -5.35 -10.20
C GLY A 22 16.07 -4.18 -9.72
N ARG A 23 15.31 -3.58 -10.64
CA ARG A 23 14.39 -2.47 -10.35
C ARG A 23 12.91 -2.87 -10.37
N THR A 24 12.62 -4.17 -10.38
CA THR A 24 11.24 -4.68 -10.36
C THR A 24 10.92 -5.27 -8.99
N LEU A 25 9.80 -4.85 -8.42
CA LEU A 25 9.24 -5.36 -7.16
C LEU A 25 7.96 -6.12 -7.44
N SER A 26 7.84 -7.33 -6.90
CA SER A 26 6.55 -8.04 -6.82
C SER A 26 5.99 -7.87 -5.42
N VAL A 27 4.77 -7.36 -5.31
CA VAL A 27 4.14 -7.00 -4.03
C VAL A 27 2.74 -7.56 -3.99
N SER A 28 2.36 -8.15 -2.85
CA SER A 28 1.00 -8.55 -2.53
C SER A 28 0.53 -7.98 -1.19
N TRP A 29 -0.78 -7.88 -1.01
CA TRP A 29 -1.38 -7.43 0.24
C TRP A 29 -2.67 -8.17 0.55
N SER A 30 -2.98 -8.32 1.83
CA SER A 30 -4.23 -8.92 2.29
C SER A 30 -4.76 -8.23 3.56
N ALA A 31 -6.07 -8.30 3.79
CA ALA A 31 -6.67 -7.73 5.00
C ALA A 31 -6.41 -8.62 6.21
N THR A 32 -6.13 -8.00 7.37
CA THR A 32 -5.93 -8.70 8.65
C THR A 32 -7.06 -8.33 9.63
N PRO A 33 -7.77 -9.31 10.24
CA PRO A 33 -7.66 -10.75 10.02
C PRO A 33 -8.20 -11.17 8.64
N PRO A 34 -7.70 -12.29 8.09
CA PRO A 34 -8.21 -12.85 6.84
C PRO A 34 -9.71 -13.19 6.99
N GLY A 35 -10.53 -12.75 6.03
CA GLY A 35 -11.99 -12.91 6.07
C GLY A 35 -12.77 -11.60 6.19
N SER A 36 -12.10 -10.45 6.29
CA SER A 36 -12.69 -9.16 5.90
C SER A 36 -13.04 -9.21 4.42
N HIS A 37 -14.24 -9.70 4.08
CA HIS A 37 -14.76 -9.83 2.71
C HIS A 37 -14.99 -8.50 2.00
N LYS A 38 -14.47 -7.37 2.51
CA LYS A 38 -14.61 -6.10 1.82
C LYS A 38 -13.57 -6.04 0.69
N PRO A 39 -13.98 -6.18 -0.58
CA PRO A 39 -13.05 -5.95 -1.68
C PRO A 39 -12.64 -4.49 -1.64
N TYR A 40 -11.34 -4.23 -1.67
CA TYR A 40 -10.84 -2.90 -1.98
C TYR A 40 -10.95 -2.69 -3.49
N GLU A 41 -11.50 -1.55 -3.91
CA GLU A 41 -11.67 -1.24 -5.33
C GLU A 41 -10.34 -0.82 -5.97
N TYR A 42 -9.49 -0.12 -5.22
CA TYR A 42 -8.14 0.18 -5.66
C TYR A 42 -7.15 0.31 -4.49
N ALA A 43 -5.87 0.17 -4.81
CA ALA A 43 -4.76 0.31 -3.88
C ALA A 43 -3.69 1.25 -4.45
N ARG A 44 -3.28 2.26 -3.68
CA ARG A 44 -2.12 3.10 -4.01
C ARG A 44 -0.89 2.51 -3.36
N ILE A 45 0.19 2.44 -4.12
CA ILE A 45 1.42 1.79 -3.71
C ILE A 45 2.52 2.83 -3.62
N PHE A 46 3.28 2.75 -2.53
CA PHE A 46 4.36 3.66 -2.23
C PHE A 46 5.60 2.89 -1.82
N VAL A 47 6.77 3.39 -2.21
CA VAL A 47 8.05 2.97 -1.67
C VAL A 47 8.52 4.01 -0.66
N VAL A 48 8.90 3.56 0.53
CA VAL A 48 9.30 4.40 1.66
C VAL A 48 10.76 4.17 1.98
N ALA A 49 11.58 5.20 1.82
CA ALA A 49 12.98 5.16 2.25
C ALA A 49 13.05 5.12 3.78
N LEU A 50 13.76 4.16 4.36
CA LEU A 50 13.75 3.95 5.83
C LEU A 50 14.57 4.99 6.59
N ASP A 51 15.58 5.56 5.97
CA ASP A 51 16.46 6.58 6.56
C ASP A 51 15.75 7.93 6.76
N SER A 52 14.90 8.29 5.80
CA SER A 52 14.28 9.61 5.66
C SER A 52 12.77 9.57 5.85
N GLN A 53 12.18 8.37 5.85
CA GLN A 53 10.72 8.13 5.84
C GLN A 53 10.00 8.83 4.70
N VAL A 54 10.71 9.18 3.62
CA VAL A 54 10.13 9.79 2.42
C VAL A 54 9.34 8.73 1.67
N ARG A 55 8.07 9.04 1.42
CA ARG A 55 7.11 8.17 0.72
C ARG A 55 7.00 8.59 -0.74
N THR A 56 7.44 7.72 -1.63
CA THR A 56 7.39 7.92 -3.09
C THR A 56 6.21 7.15 -3.68
N TYR A 57 5.29 7.85 -4.33
CA TYR A 57 4.19 7.20 -5.05
C TYR A 57 4.72 6.45 -6.27
N ILE A 58 4.32 5.20 -6.43
CA ILE A 58 4.73 4.35 -7.55
C ILE A 58 3.58 4.13 -8.52
N ASP A 59 2.46 3.62 -8.03
CA ASP A 59 1.35 3.21 -8.90
C ASP A 59 0.02 3.11 -8.14
N ILE A 60 -1.07 2.97 -8.89
CA ILE A 60 -2.41 2.63 -8.42
C ILE A 60 -2.88 1.35 -9.12
N VAL A 61 -3.40 0.41 -8.32
CA VAL A 61 -3.85 -0.90 -8.79
C VAL A 61 -5.33 -1.06 -8.53
N ASP A 62 -6.10 -1.31 -9.58
CA ASP A 62 -7.56 -1.48 -9.50
C ASP A 62 -7.95 -2.96 -9.39
N GLY A 63 -8.77 -3.29 -8.39
CA GLY A 63 -9.42 -4.60 -8.23
C GLY A 63 -8.49 -5.80 -8.02
N ARG A 64 -7.20 -5.58 -7.75
CA ARG A 64 -6.21 -6.64 -7.51
C ARG A 64 -5.58 -6.47 -6.13
N HIS A 65 -5.02 -7.56 -5.62
CA HIS A 65 -4.33 -7.63 -4.32
C HIS A 65 -2.84 -7.93 -4.45
N ALA A 66 -2.33 -7.92 -5.69
CA ALA A 66 -0.93 -8.10 -6.01
C ALA A 66 -0.59 -7.38 -7.31
N THR A 67 0.66 -6.98 -7.47
CA THR A 67 1.19 -6.38 -8.70
C THR A 67 2.71 -6.50 -8.78
N SER A 68 3.24 -6.31 -9.98
CA SER A 68 4.67 -6.11 -10.21
C SER A 68 4.91 -4.68 -10.68
N LEU A 69 5.87 -3.99 -10.07
CA LEU A 69 6.12 -2.56 -10.25
C LEU A 69 7.57 -2.31 -10.62
N SER A 70 7.81 -1.43 -11.58
CA SER A 70 9.15 -0.91 -11.86
C SER A 70 9.40 0.33 -11.00
N VAL A 71 10.49 0.30 -10.25
CA VAL A 71 10.92 1.40 -9.39
C VAL A 71 11.81 2.34 -10.20
N SER A 72 11.61 3.65 -10.04
CA SER A 72 12.40 4.65 -10.75
C SER A 72 13.88 4.60 -10.39
N ASP A 73 14.75 4.83 -11.38
CA ASP A 73 16.20 4.95 -11.20
C ASP A 73 16.61 6.13 -10.31
N THR A 74 15.70 7.07 -10.04
CA THR A 74 15.95 8.17 -9.10
C THR A 74 15.98 7.70 -7.64
N LEU A 75 15.45 6.52 -7.33
CA LEU A 75 15.63 5.92 -6.01
C LEU A 75 17.05 5.34 -5.93
N GLY A 76 17.87 5.92 -5.06
CA GLY A 76 19.23 5.45 -4.80
C GLY A 76 19.25 4.07 -4.14
N ALA A 77 20.42 3.46 -4.07
CA ALA A 77 20.61 2.26 -3.27
C ALA A 77 20.30 2.54 -1.80
N GLY A 78 19.67 1.59 -1.11
CA GLY A 78 19.29 1.77 0.28
C GLY A 78 18.20 0.82 0.77
N ASP A 79 17.81 1.00 2.02
CA ASP A 79 16.74 0.21 2.64
C ASP A 79 15.39 0.91 2.52
N TYR A 80 14.40 0.13 2.10
CA TYR A 80 13.06 0.59 1.79
C TYR A 80 12.00 -0.32 2.42
N ALA A 81 10.77 0.17 2.50
CA ALA A 81 9.58 -0.64 2.69
C ALA A 81 8.51 -0.25 1.67
N VAL A 82 7.58 -1.17 1.36
CA VAL A 82 6.39 -0.86 0.57
C VAL A 82 5.25 -0.53 1.52
N GLU A 83 4.56 0.58 1.26
CA GLU A 83 3.29 0.89 1.92
C GLU A 83 2.15 0.83 0.91
N VAL A 84 1.04 0.24 1.35
CA VAL A 84 -0.19 0.11 0.55
C VAL A 84 -1.31 0.85 1.25
N ASP A 85 -1.97 1.72 0.52
CA ASP A 85 -3.21 2.39 0.92
C ASP A 85 -4.36 1.81 0.09
N ALA A 86 -5.30 1.12 0.73
CA ALA A 86 -6.43 0.48 0.06
C ALA A 86 -7.75 1.21 0.32
N TYR A 87 -8.58 1.31 -0.71
CA TYR A 87 -9.78 2.15 -0.74
C TYR A 87 -11.00 1.32 -1.15
N GLY A 88 -12.12 1.54 -0.48
CA GLY A 88 -13.36 0.79 -0.72
C GLY A 88 -14.27 1.36 -1.80
N SER A 89 -13.90 2.45 -2.49
CA SER A 89 -14.68 3.07 -3.57
C SER A 89 -13.79 3.86 -4.53
N ALA A 90 -14.01 3.69 -5.84
CA ALA A 90 -13.39 4.35 -7.00
C ALA A 90 -13.80 5.82 -7.20
N SER A 91 -14.61 6.39 -6.30
CA SER A 91 -15.02 7.79 -6.39
C SER A 91 -13.82 8.72 -6.10
N TRP A 92 -13.34 9.39 -7.14
CA TRP A 92 -12.31 10.43 -7.08
C TRP A 92 -12.83 11.64 -6.30
N GLY A 93 -12.84 11.55 -4.96
CA GLY A 93 -13.34 12.58 -4.06
C GLY A 93 -13.78 12.02 -2.70
N ASP A 94 -14.43 10.84 -2.72
CA ASP A 94 -15.01 10.19 -1.53
C ASP A 94 -14.40 8.81 -1.22
N GLY A 95 -13.41 8.38 -2.00
CA GLY A 95 -12.61 7.19 -1.74
C GLY A 95 -11.98 7.25 -0.36
N ARG A 96 -12.68 6.69 0.63
CA ARG A 96 -12.23 6.61 2.01
C ARG A 96 -11.05 5.64 2.05
N LEU A 97 -9.94 6.08 2.65
CA LEU A 97 -8.88 5.17 3.02
C LEU A 97 -9.45 4.19 4.04
N GLU A 98 -9.44 2.91 3.70
CA GLU A 98 -10.05 1.86 4.50
C GLU A 98 -9.06 0.83 4.97
N GLY A 99 -7.99 0.60 4.20
CA GLY A 99 -6.91 -0.30 4.57
C GLY A 99 -5.55 0.38 4.47
N ARG A 100 -4.65 0.07 5.40
CA ARG A 100 -3.24 0.46 5.28
C ARG A 100 -2.33 -0.63 5.84
N GLY A 101 -1.22 -0.87 5.15
CA GLY A 101 -0.17 -1.77 5.63
C GLY A 101 1.20 -1.39 5.11
N ARG A 102 2.21 -2.02 5.71
CA ARG A 102 3.63 -1.80 5.42
C ARG A 102 4.34 -3.15 5.39
N SER A 103 5.22 -3.33 4.40
CA SER A 103 6.03 -4.54 4.30
C SER A 103 7.16 -4.57 5.32
N ALA A 104 7.77 -5.75 5.46
CA ALA A 104 9.12 -5.83 6.00
C ALA A 104 10.11 -5.01 5.14
N PRO A 105 11.22 -4.54 5.73
CA PRO A 105 12.31 -3.89 5.00
C PRO A 105 12.88 -4.77 3.88
N PHE A 106 13.30 -4.14 2.78
CA PHE A 106 14.09 -4.73 1.71
C PHE A 106 15.11 -3.73 1.18
N THR A 107 16.12 -4.21 0.46
CA THR A 107 17.19 -3.36 -0.10
C THR A 107 17.02 -3.26 -1.62
N LEU A 108 17.19 -2.05 -2.16
CA LEU A 108 17.35 -1.77 -3.60
C LEU A 108 18.80 -1.47 -3.95
#